data_AF-A0A7C9DBA0-F1
#
_entry.id   AF-A0A7C9DBA0-F1
#
_cell.length_a   1.000
_cell.length_b   1.000
_cell.length_c   1.000
_cell.angle_alpha   90.00
_cell.angle_beta   90.00
_cell.angle_gamma   90.00
#
_symmetry.space_group_name_H-M   'P 1'
#
loop_
_entity.id
_entity.type
_entity.pdbx_description
1 polymer ?
#
loop_
_entity_poly.entity_id
_entity_poly.type
_entity_poly.pdbx_seq_one_letter_code
_entity_poly.pdbx_strand_id
1 'polypeptide(L)'
;VLFRSLDVSKCWSLTQMPPGLGVLTSLHSLPVFMVNLKNSRAFKDKMSTAQFCDLKDLNSLKGSLEIKIKGELKDPACEAKEANLSSKNALMELHIEVDLDELFTSIQHDEAILEGLQPHRNLKKLKIS
;
A
#
# COMPACT_ATOMS: atom_id res chain seq x y z
N VAL A 1 -24.21 -3.51 7.75
CA VAL A 1 -23.38 -4.72 7.54
C VAL A 1 -21.93 -4.35 7.85
N LEU A 2 -21.27 -4.99 8.82
CA LEU A 2 -19.87 -4.69 9.15
C LEU A 2 -18.96 -5.50 8.24
N PHE A 3 -18.36 -4.85 7.23
CA PHE A 3 -17.41 -5.50 6.34
C PHE A 3 -16.03 -5.55 7.02
N ARG A 4 -15.56 -6.76 7.33
CA ARG A 4 -14.37 -6.97 8.19
C ARG A 4 -13.18 -7.62 7.47
N SER A 5 -13.37 -8.15 6.27
CA SER A 5 -12.30 -8.83 5.55
C SER A 5 -12.46 -8.60 4.04
N LEU A 6 -11.38 -8.21 3.38
CA LEU A 6 -11.24 -8.14 1.94
C LEU A 6 -10.04 -8.99 1.53
N ASP A 7 -10.28 -10.27 1.24
CA ASP A 7 -9.21 -11.18 0.83
C ASP A 7 -9.14 -11.28 -0.70
N VAL A 8 -8.09 -10.68 -1.26
CA VAL A 8 -7.75 -10.75 -2.68
C VAL A 8 -6.38 -11.42 -2.91
N SER A 9 -5.85 -12.12 -1.91
CA SER A 9 -4.49 -12.71 -1.95
C SER A 9 -4.31 -13.75 -3.06
N LYS A 10 -5.39 -14.36 -3.54
CA LYS A 10 -5.39 -15.36 -4.62
C LYS A 10 -5.78 -14.78 -5.98
N CYS A 11 -5.96 -13.46 -6.07
CA CYS A 11 -6.28 -12.78 -7.32
C CYS A 11 -4.98 -12.43 -8.07
N TRP A 12 -4.34 -13.43 -8.69
CA TRP A 12 -3.05 -13.24 -9.37
C TRP A 12 -3.10 -12.30 -10.58
N SER A 13 -4.29 -12.12 -11.17
CA SER A 13 -4.52 -11.15 -12.25
C SER A 13 -5.02 -9.79 -11.75
N LEU A 14 -4.99 -9.53 -10.43
CA LEU A 14 -5.39 -8.24 -9.89
C LEU A 14 -4.37 -7.18 -10.30
N THR A 15 -4.76 -6.30 -11.22
CA THR A 15 -3.88 -5.22 -11.68
C THR A 15 -4.14 -3.90 -10.97
N GLN A 16 -5.28 -3.74 -10.32
CA GLN A 16 -5.70 -2.49 -9.67
C GLN A 16 -6.61 -2.74 -8.48
N MET A 17 -6.52 -1.85 -7.48
CA MET A 17 -7.54 -1.71 -6.45
C MET A 17 -8.38 -0.45 -6.69
N PRO A 18 -9.68 -0.50 -6.38
CA PRO A 18 -10.54 0.67 -6.48
C PRO A 18 -10.11 1.74 -5.46
N PRO A 19 -10.31 3.03 -5.77
CA PRO A 19 -10.04 4.12 -4.85
C PRO A 19 -11.12 4.15 -3.75
N GLY A 20 -10.84 4.84 -2.64
CA GLY A 20 -11.81 5.05 -1.57
C GLY A 20 -11.94 3.89 -0.59
N LEU A 21 -10.99 2.94 -0.58
CA LEU A 21 -10.98 1.85 0.42
C LEU A 21 -10.88 2.36 1.86
N GLY A 22 -10.39 3.59 2.07
CA GLY A 22 -10.28 4.22 3.38
C GLY A 22 -11.60 4.36 4.15
N VAL A 23 -12.75 4.30 3.46
CA VAL A 23 -14.07 4.32 4.13
C VAL A 23 -14.37 3.04 4.91
N LEU A 24 -13.65 1.95 4.63
CA LEU A 24 -13.81 0.64 5.27
C LEU A 24 -13.07 0.57 6.62
N THR A 25 -13.25 1.56 7.51
CA THR A 25 -12.48 1.70 8.78
C THR A 25 -12.61 0.52 9.75
N SER A 26 -13.64 -0.32 9.58
CA SER A 26 -13.87 -1.56 10.33
C SER A 26 -13.18 -2.79 9.73
N LEU A 27 -12.39 -2.63 8.66
CA LEU A 27 -11.68 -3.71 8.00
C LEU A 27 -10.58 -4.26 8.91
N HIS A 28 -10.61 -5.57 9.18
CA HIS A 28 -9.63 -6.27 10.01
C HIS A 28 -8.57 -7.00 9.17
N SER A 29 -8.91 -7.45 7.97
CA SER A 29 -8.01 -8.20 7.10
C SER A 29 -8.02 -7.61 5.70
N LEU A 30 -6.82 -7.27 5.24
CA LEU A 30 -6.50 -6.81 3.89
C LEU A 30 -5.10 -7.35 3.59
N PRO A 31 -4.98 -8.58 3.06
CA PRO A 31 -3.69 -9.24 2.92
C PRO A 31 -2.82 -8.58 1.85
N VAL A 32 -3.44 -7.92 0.85
CA VAL A 32 -2.74 -7.24 -0.24
C VAL A 32 -3.38 -5.87 -0.45
N PHE A 33 -2.55 -4.84 -0.62
CA PHE A 33 -2.95 -3.50 -1.01
C PHE A 33 -2.06 -3.02 -2.17
N MET A 34 -2.67 -2.62 -3.28
CA MET A 34 -1.94 -2.23 -4.48
C MET A 34 -2.06 -0.74 -4.74
N VAL A 35 -0.92 -0.05 -4.72
CA VAL A 35 -0.79 1.36 -5.09
C VAL A 35 -0.26 1.41 -6.51
N ASN A 36 -1.14 1.77 -7.46
CA ASN A 36 -0.74 2.02 -8.84
C ASN A 36 -0.73 3.51 -9.10
N LEU A 37 0.32 4.00 -9.74
CA LEU A 37 0.58 5.43 -9.86
C LEU A 37 0.37 5.92 -11.29
N LYS A 38 -0.19 7.13 -11.39
CA LYS A 38 -0.72 7.73 -12.63
C LYS A 38 0.33 7.89 -13.74
N ASN A 39 1.61 7.84 -13.40
CA ASN A 39 2.70 8.02 -14.35
C ASN A 39 3.19 6.72 -15.01
N SER A 40 2.71 5.55 -14.56
CA SER A 40 3.05 4.29 -15.23
C SER A 40 2.41 4.23 -16.62
N ARG A 41 3.21 3.91 -17.63
CA ARG A 41 2.74 3.75 -19.02
C ARG A 41 1.66 2.67 -19.15
N ALA A 42 1.65 1.69 -18.25
CA ALA A 42 0.64 0.63 -18.20
C ALA A 42 -0.75 1.11 -17.71
N PHE A 43 -0.81 2.29 -17.08
CA PHE A 43 -1.99 2.78 -16.37
C PHE A 43 -2.47 4.18 -16.81
N LYS A 44 -1.81 4.81 -17.80
CA LYS A 44 -2.13 6.16 -18.31
C LYS A 44 -3.61 6.36 -18.70
N ASP A 45 -4.28 5.30 -19.15
CA ASP A 45 -5.68 5.34 -19.60
C ASP A 45 -6.66 4.66 -18.63
N LYS A 46 -6.21 4.21 -17.44
CA LYS A 46 -7.05 3.47 -16.49
C LYS A 46 -7.56 4.35 -15.36
N MET A 47 -8.79 4.03 -14.93
CA MET A 47 -9.54 4.65 -13.84
C MET A 47 -8.69 4.86 -12.58
N SER A 48 -9.03 5.88 -11.78
CA SER A 48 -8.38 6.19 -10.50
C SER A 48 -8.18 4.92 -9.68
N THR A 49 -6.97 4.73 -9.17
CA THR A 49 -6.57 3.57 -8.37
C THR A 49 -6.43 3.93 -6.90
N ALA A 50 -6.39 2.91 -6.05
CA ALA A 50 -6.09 3.10 -4.64
C ALA A 50 -4.73 3.81 -4.45
N GLN A 51 -4.70 4.73 -3.48
CA GLN A 51 -3.53 5.52 -3.11
C GLN A 51 -3.18 5.28 -1.63
N PHE A 52 -2.01 5.71 -1.17
CA PHE A 52 -1.63 5.53 0.24
C PHE A 52 -2.63 6.14 1.24
N CYS A 53 -3.29 7.25 0.91
CA CYS A 53 -4.35 7.82 1.73
C CYS A 53 -5.54 6.88 1.96
N ASP A 54 -5.78 5.89 1.10
CA ASP A 54 -6.81 4.88 1.30
C ASP A 54 -6.48 3.90 2.43
N LEU A 55 -5.22 3.81 2.86
CA LEU A 55 -4.83 3.06 4.06
C LEU A 55 -4.92 3.89 5.35
N LYS A 56 -5.01 5.22 5.26
CA LYS A 56 -4.82 6.15 6.38
C LYS A 56 -5.66 5.81 7.61
N ASP A 57 -6.94 5.49 7.39
CA ASP A 57 -7.93 5.27 8.45
C ASP A 57 -8.23 3.79 8.69
N LEU A 58 -7.54 2.87 7.98
CA LEU A 58 -7.68 1.43 8.17
C LEU A 58 -6.87 0.93 9.39
N ASN A 59 -7.07 1.55 10.54
CA ASN A 59 -6.32 1.29 11.77
C ASN A 59 -6.74 -0.02 12.47
N SER A 60 -7.87 -0.60 12.05
CA SER A 60 -8.38 -1.88 12.56
C SER A 60 -7.71 -3.10 11.91
N LEU A 61 -6.84 -2.90 10.91
CA LEU A 61 -6.12 -3.97 10.22
C LEU A 61 -5.24 -4.77 11.18
N LYS A 62 -5.24 -6.09 10.99
CA LYS A 62 -4.56 -7.06 11.84
C LYS A 62 -3.82 -8.10 11.01
N GLY A 63 -2.84 -8.74 11.63
CA GLY A 63 -2.13 -9.85 11.01
C GLY A 63 -1.12 -9.35 10.00
N SER A 64 -1.32 -9.69 8.72
CA SER A 64 -0.37 -9.43 7.64
C SER A 64 -0.95 -8.51 6.57
N LEU A 65 -0.11 -7.61 6.06
CA LEU A 65 -0.39 -6.71 4.95
C LEU A 65 0.80 -6.74 3.99
N GLU A 66 0.53 -7.00 2.71
CA GLU A 66 1.45 -6.77 1.61
C GLU A 66 1.08 -5.46 0.90
N ILE A 67 2.04 -4.56 0.73
CA ILE A 67 1.87 -3.31 -0.04
C ILE A 67 2.68 -3.46 -1.32
N LYS A 68 1.99 -3.50 -2.47
CA LYS A 68 2.61 -3.53 -3.79
C LYS A 68 2.54 -2.13 -4.41
N ILE A 69 3.70 -1.55 -4.73
CA ILE A 69 3.83 -0.19 -5.23
C ILE A 69 4.30 -0.26 -6.68
N LYS A 70 3.54 0.33 -7.60
CA LYS A 70 3.84 0.34 -9.03
C LYS A 70 3.80 1.74 -9.63
N GLY A 71 4.87 2.11 -10.34
CA GLY A 71 5.04 3.41 -11.02
C GLY A 71 5.62 4.52 -10.14
N GLU A 72 5.78 5.72 -10.68
CA GLU A 72 6.51 6.81 -10.02
C GLU A 72 5.62 7.72 -9.16
N LEU A 73 6.03 7.99 -7.91
CA LEU A 73 5.45 8.99 -7.00
C LEU A 73 6.07 10.36 -7.26
N LYS A 74 5.27 11.42 -7.11
CA LYS A 74 5.77 12.81 -7.21
C LYS A 74 6.52 13.20 -5.95
N ASP A 75 6.01 12.78 -4.80
CA ASP A 75 6.63 12.98 -3.50
C ASP A 75 6.57 11.65 -2.72
N PRO A 76 7.51 10.73 -2.98
CA PRO A 76 7.46 9.38 -2.43
C PRO A 76 7.34 9.33 -0.90
N ALA A 77 8.09 10.18 -0.19
CA ALA A 77 8.06 10.20 1.27
C ALA A 77 6.74 10.76 1.82
N CYS A 78 6.24 11.88 1.28
CA CYS A 78 4.97 12.44 1.74
C CYS A 78 3.78 11.56 1.39
N GLU A 79 3.73 11.01 0.17
CA GLU A 79 2.65 10.13 -0.27
C GLU A 79 2.63 8.83 0.57
N ALA A 80 3.79 8.17 0.76
CA ALA A 80 3.88 6.96 1.57
C ALA A 80 3.46 7.18 3.04
N LYS A 81 3.75 8.36 3.60
CA LYS A 81 3.36 8.73 4.97
C LYS A 81 1.85 8.77 5.18
N GLU A 82 1.07 9.01 4.13
CA GLU A 82 -0.40 8.99 4.22
C GLU A 82 -0.95 7.62 4.59
N ALA A 83 -0.19 6.53 4.33
CA ALA A 83 -0.57 5.18 4.71
C ALA A 83 -0.72 5.00 6.22
N ASN A 84 -0.09 5.86 7.03
CA ASN A 84 -0.23 5.88 8.49
C ASN A 84 -0.04 4.48 9.12
N LEU A 85 1.03 3.77 8.72
CA LEU A 85 1.27 2.40 9.21
C LEU A 85 1.62 2.38 10.70
N SER A 86 2.14 3.48 11.24
CA SER A 86 2.39 3.66 12.67
C SER A 86 1.12 3.60 13.52
N SER A 87 -0.07 3.90 12.98
CA SER A 87 -1.33 3.77 13.71
C SER A 87 -1.94 2.36 13.69
N LYS A 88 -1.39 1.43 12.90
CA LYS A 88 -1.91 0.07 12.72
C LYS A 88 -1.36 -0.89 13.78
N ASN A 89 -1.75 -0.66 15.03
CA ASN A 89 -1.20 -1.33 16.22
C ASN A 89 -1.29 -2.87 16.23
N ALA A 90 -2.28 -3.42 15.54
CA ALA A 90 -2.56 -4.86 15.48
C ALA A 90 -1.94 -5.55 14.25
N LEU A 91 -1.28 -4.80 13.37
CA LEU A 91 -0.50 -5.34 12.27
C LEU A 91 0.80 -5.97 12.82
N MET A 92 1.06 -7.21 12.45
CA MET A 92 2.21 -8.00 12.93
C MET A 92 3.22 -8.28 11.83
N GLU A 93 2.79 -8.31 10.57
CA GLU A 93 3.65 -8.60 9.42
C GLU A 93 3.40 -7.58 8.33
N LEU A 94 4.49 -7.05 7.76
CA LEU A 94 4.44 -6.15 6.62
C LEU A 94 5.40 -6.67 5.54
N HIS A 95 4.89 -6.80 4.32
CA HIS A 95 5.69 -7.05 3.14
C HIS A 95 5.51 -5.86 2.18
N ILE A 96 6.62 -5.29 1.73
CA ILE A 96 6.64 -4.20 0.76
C ILE A 96 7.26 -4.76 -0.52
N GLU A 97 6.55 -4.63 -1.63
CA GLU A 97 7.02 -4.96 -2.97
C GLU A 97 7.04 -3.68 -3.79
N VAL A 98 8.21 -3.31 -4.29
CA VAL A 98 8.40 -2.10 -5.08
C VAL A 98 8.77 -2.50 -6.51
N ASP A 99 7.84 -2.31 -7.43
CA ASP A 99 8.00 -2.63 -8.86
C ASP A 99 7.90 -1.32 -9.65
N LEU A 100 9.03 -0.61 -9.68
CA LEU A 100 9.19 0.65 -10.39
C LEU A 100 9.76 0.41 -11.78
N ASP A 101 9.22 1.11 -12.79
CA ASP A 101 9.73 1.06 -14.16
C ASP A 101 11.22 1.47 -14.17
N GLU A 102 12.12 0.53 -14.48
CA GLU A 102 13.60 0.65 -14.45
C GLU A 102 14.18 1.85 -15.23
N LEU A 103 13.38 2.48 -16.09
CA LEU A 103 13.82 3.57 -16.97
C LEU A 103 13.80 4.95 -16.30
N PHE A 104 13.19 5.10 -15.13
CA PHE A 104 12.97 6.43 -14.51
C PHE A 104 13.27 6.52 -13.01
N THR A 105 13.49 5.42 -12.30
CA THR A 105 13.56 5.45 -10.83
C THR A 105 14.98 5.26 -10.31
N SER A 106 15.47 6.24 -9.57
CA SER A 106 16.73 6.15 -8.82
C SER A 106 16.51 5.42 -7.49
N ILE A 107 17.57 4.82 -6.94
CA ILE A 107 17.59 4.19 -5.59
C ILE A 107 17.02 5.13 -4.50
N GLN A 108 17.12 6.44 -4.71
CA GLN A 108 16.60 7.47 -3.80
C GLN A 108 15.06 7.46 -3.69
N HIS A 109 14.36 6.96 -4.71
CA HIS A 109 12.90 6.89 -4.73
C HIS A 109 12.38 5.81 -3.76
N ASP A 110 12.99 4.62 -3.80
CA ASP A 110 12.66 3.50 -2.89
C ASP A 110 12.94 3.87 -1.43
N GLU A 111 14.10 4.49 -1.17
CA GLU A 111 14.47 4.94 0.17
C GLU A 111 13.45 5.95 0.72
N ALA A 112 13.06 6.93 -0.09
CA ALA A 112 12.04 7.92 0.30
C ALA A 112 10.68 7.27 0.61
N ILE A 113 10.25 6.27 -0.16
CA ILE A 113 9.04 5.49 0.14
C ILE A 113 9.16 4.82 1.51
N LEU A 114 10.25 4.10 1.74
CA LEU A 114 10.48 3.35 2.97
C LEU A 114 10.55 4.29 4.20
N GLU A 115 11.20 5.44 4.06
CA GLU A 115 11.24 6.50 5.08
C GLU A 115 9.86 7.08 5.40
N GLY A 116 8.97 7.19 4.40
CA GLY A 116 7.61 7.68 4.56
C GLY A 116 6.68 6.67 5.23
N LEU A 117 6.79 5.38 4.91
CA LEU A 117 5.87 4.34 5.38
C LEU A 117 5.83 4.18 6.91
N GLN A 118 6.98 4.32 7.58
CA GLN A 118 7.14 4.29 9.06
C GLN A 118 6.21 3.30 9.78
N PRO A 119 6.44 1.98 9.65
CA PRO A 119 5.58 0.99 10.26
C PRO A 119 5.58 1.05 11.79
N HIS A 120 4.49 0.57 12.39
CA HIS A 120 4.40 0.49 13.85
C HIS A 120 5.44 -0.49 14.44
N ARG A 121 5.97 -0.15 15.61
CA ARG A 121 6.99 -0.94 16.35
C ARG A 121 6.56 -2.36 16.75
N ASN A 122 5.27 -2.68 16.64
CA ASN A 122 4.75 -4.02 16.96
C ASN A 122 4.97 -5.04 15.84
N LEU A 123 5.47 -4.63 14.68
CA LEU A 123 5.81 -5.57 13.61
C LEU A 123 6.78 -6.63 14.11
N LYS A 124 6.40 -7.89 13.92
CA LYS A 124 7.22 -9.07 14.19
C LYS A 124 8.02 -9.50 12.96
N LYS A 125 7.54 -9.15 11.76
CA LYS A 125 8.20 -9.43 10.49
C LYS A 125 8.06 -8.24 9.55
N LEU A 126 9.17 -7.90 8.92
CA LEU A 126 9.25 -6.95 7.84
C LEU A 126 10.00 -7.63 6.69
N LYS A 127 9.42 -7.61 5.49
CA LYS A 127 10.07 -8.04 4.26
C LYS A 127 9.98 -6.91 3.24
N ILE A 128 11.08 -6.66 2.55
CA ILE A 128 11.17 -5.72 1.44
C ILE A 128 11.72 -6.51 0.26
N SER A 129 11.10 -6.38 -0.92
CA SER A 129 11.49 -7.08 -2.14
C SER A 129 11.33 -6.21 -3.37
#